data_AF-A0A3S2TPD5-F1
#
_entry.id   AF-A0A3S2TPD5-F1
#
_cell.length_a   1.000
_cell.length_b   1.000
_cell.length_c   1.000
_cell.angle_alpha   90.00
_cell.angle_beta   90.00
_cell.angle_gamma   90.00
#
_symmetry.space_group_name_H-M   'P 1'
#
loop_
_entity.id
_entity.type
_entity.pdbx_description
1 polymer ?
#
loop_
_entity_poly.entity_id
_entity_poly.type
_entity_poly.pdbx_seq_one_letter_code
_entity_poly.pdbx_strand_id
1 'polypeptide(L)'
;MQDDPLWRLRHALAGMALALLLSVLLAALLGRVLGDLVADSYGLRVALYSALLVYVIVGAGLLFVRVAQHETRPLSAGRVLLWLASLWLWPALLLRRR
;
A
#
# COMPACT_ATOMS: atom_id res chain seq x y z
N MET A 1 -25.25 15.86 5.64
CA MET A 1 -23.80 15.53 5.57
C MET A 1 -23.35 14.50 6.60
N GLN A 2 -24.06 14.27 7.72
CA GLN A 2 -23.66 13.26 8.73
C GLN A 2 -23.94 11.79 8.33
N ASP A 3 -24.77 11.54 7.32
CA ASP A 3 -25.11 10.20 6.83
C ASP A 3 -24.39 9.77 5.53
N ASP A 4 -23.35 10.49 5.10
CA ASP A 4 -22.58 10.09 3.90
C ASP A 4 -21.65 8.91 4.24
N PRO A 5 -21.83 7.74 3.61
CA PRO A 5 -20.98 6.57 3.85
C PRO A 5 -19.49 6.85 3.55
N LEU A 6 -19.17 7.75 2.62
CA LEU A 6 -17.79 8.11 2.31
C LEU A 6 -17.15 8.95 3.42
N TRP A 7 -17.93 9.77 4.11
CA TRP A 7 -17.43 10.62 5.19
C TRP A 7 -16.99 9.81 6.41
N ARG A 8 -17.66 8.68 6.68
CA ARG A 8 -17.22 7.70 7.69
C ARG A 8 -15.87 7.05 7.33
N LEU A 9 -15.62 6.84 6.05
CA LEU A 9 -14.41 6.19 5.52
C LEU A 9 -13.25 7.17 5.29
N ARG A 10 -13.42 8.47 5.51
CA ARG A 10 -12.43 9.51 5.15
C ARG A 10 -11.02 9.23 5.70
N HIS A 11 -10.92 8.73 6.93
CA HIS A 11 -9.62 8.45 7.55
C HIS A 11 -8.95 7.20 6.95
N ALA A 12 -9.74 6.18 6.65
CA ALA A 12 -9.27 4.99 5.95
C ALA A 12 -8.82 5.33 4.52
N LEU A 13 -9.62 6.12 3.80
CA LEU A 13 -9.33 6.58 2.44
C LEU A 13 -8.04 7.42 2.40
N ALA A 14 -7.91 8.42 3.27
CA ALA A 14 -6.72 9.26 3.29
C ALA A 14 -5.48 8.51 3.82
N GLY A 15 -5.62 7.61 4.78
CA GLY A 15 -4.52 6.76 5.24
C GLY A 15 -4.01 5.82 4.16
N MET A 16 -4.94 5.16 3.45
CA MET A 16 -4.63 4.31 2.31
C MET A 16 -4.01 5.12 1.16
N ALA A 17 -4.57 6.28 0.82
CA ALA A 17 -4.05 7.11 -0.27
C ALA A 17 -2.61 7.58 0.01
N LEU A 18 -2.32 8.02 1.24
CA LEU A 18 -0.97 8.40 1.65
C LEU A 18 -0.02 7.20 1.62
N ALA A 19 -0.43 6.04 2.13
CA ALA A 19 0.38 4.83 2.11
C ALA A 19 0.65 4.34 0.68
N LEU A 20 -0.34 4.44 -0.20
CA LEU A 20 -0.21 4.08 -1.61
C LEU A 20 0.77 5.01 -2.33
N LEU A 21 0.66 6.33 -2.12
CA LEU A 21 1.59 7.31 -2.67
C LEU A 21 3.03 7.04 -2.22
N LEU A 22 3.24 6.81 -0.91
CA LEU A 22 4.55 6.44 -0.38
C LEU A 22 5.06 5.12 -0.97
N SER A 23 4.17 4.17 -1.23
CA SER A 23 4.53 2.88 -1.81
C SER A 23 4.92 2.96 -3.27
N VAL A 24 4.38 3.91 -4.04
CA VAL A 24 4.85 4.18 -5.41
C VAL A 24 6.31 4.60 -5.40
N LEU A 25 6.67 5.53 -4.51
CA LEU A 25 8.06 5.99 -4.36
C LEU A 25 8.97 4.86 -3.88
N LEU A 26 8.52 4.07 -2.91
CA LEU A 26 9.27 2.93 -2.41
C LEU A 26 9.44 1.82 -3.45
N ALA A 27 8.40 1.53 -4.24
CA ALA A 27 8.47 0.58 -5.36
C ALA A 27 9.46 1.03 -6.43
N ALA A 28 9.50 2.34 -6.75
CA ALA A 28 10.47 2.88 -7.69
C ALA A 28 11.91 2.75 -7.17
N LEU A 29 12.12 3.07 -5.88
CA LEU A 29 13.42 2.90 -5.23
C LEU A 29 13.88 1.44 -5.21
N LEU A 30 12.99 0.52 -4.83
CA LEU A 30 13.28 -0.91 -4.80
C LEU A 30 13.49 -1.49 -6.20
N GLY A 31 12.67 -1.11 -7.17
CA GLY A 31 12.82 -1.55 -8.56
C GLY A 31 14.16 -1.11 -9.16
N ARG A 32 14.61 0.11 -8.83
CA ARG A 32 15.97 0.56 -9.13
C ARG A 32 17.00 -0.31 -8.41
N VAL A 33 17.04 -0.30 -7.08
CA VAL A 33 18.11 -0.97 -6.31
C VAL A 33 18.22 -2.45 -6.68
N LEU A 34 17.11 -3.17 -6.76
CA LEU A 34 17.10 -4.58 -7.13
C LEU A 34 17.49 -4.82 -8.59
N GLY A 35 17.08 -3.94 -9.50
CA GLY A 35 17.54 -3.98 -10.89
C GLY A 35 19.05 -3.89 -10.96
N ASP A 36 19.64 -2.87 -10.33
CA ASP A 36 21.08 -2.57 -10.36
C ASP A 36 21.91 -3.72 -9.77
N LEU A 37 21.39 -4.38 -8.73
CA LEU A 37 22.04 -5.51 -8.09
C LEU A 37 22.02 -6.80 -8.93
N VAL A 38 20.97 -7.02 -9.73
CA VAL A 38 20.80 -8.25 -10.51
C VAL A 38 21.39 -8.12 -11.90
N ALA A 39 21.02 -7.05 -12.61
CA ALA A 39 21.54 -6.73 -13.93
C ALA A 39 21.30 -5.24 -14.16
N ASP A 40 22.36 -4.48 -14.40
CA ASP A 40 22.36 -3.02 -14.61
C ASP A 40 21.66 -2.61 -15.94
N SER A 41 20.39 -3.00 -16.07
CA SER A 41 19.59 -2.88 -17.26
C SER A 41 18.32 -2.11 -16.95
N TYR A 42 18.01 -1.14 -17.80
CA TYR A 42 16.80 -0.34 -17.66
C TYR A 42 15.53 -1.20 -17.70
N GLY A 43 15.50 -2.20 -18.59
CA GLY A 43 14.36 -3.11 -18.73
C GLY A 43 14.02 -3.84 -17.43
N LEU A 44 15.03 -4.33 -16.70
CA LEU A 44 14.81 -5.01 -15.42
C LEU A 44 14.30 -4.06 -14.34
N ARG A 45 14.88 -2.85 -14.23
CA ARG A 45 14.42 -1.82 -13.28
C ARG A 45 12.93 -1.50 -13.49
N VAL A 46 12.50 -1.34 -14.75
CA VAL A 46 11.11 -1.09 -15.12
C VAL A 46 10.23 -2.29 -14.79
N ALA A 47 10.62 -3.50 -15.17
CA ALA A 47 9.85 -4.71 -14.91
C ALA A 47 9.62 -4.92 -13.40
N LEU A 48 10.66 -4.73 -12.58
CA LEU A 48 10.56 -4.82 -11.12
C LEU A 48 9.66 -3.73 -10.54
N TYR A 49 9.81 -2.49 -10.97
CA TYR A 49 8.93 -1.40 -10.56
C TYR A 49 7.46 -1.70 -10.90
N SER A 50 7.17 -2.13 -12.14
CA SER A 50 5.82 -2.47 -12.58
C SER A 50 5.23 -3.64 -11.76
N ALA A 51 6.01 -4.69 -11.50
CA ALA A 51 5.57 -5.81 -10.68
C ALA A 51 5.25 -5.38 -9.24
N LEU A 52 6.12 -4.57 -8.63
CA LEU A 52 5.90 -4.01 -7.29
C LEU A 52 4.68 -3.09 -7.25
N LEU A 53 4.47 -2.28 -8.29
CA LEU A 53 3.30 -1.41 -8.38
C LEU A 53 2.00 -2.22 -8.41
N VAL A 54 1.94 -3.27 -9.23
CA VAL A 54 0.78 -4.20 -9.26
C VAL A 54 0.58 -4.86 -7.90
N TYR A 55 1.65 -5.34 -7.26
CA TYR A 55 1.60 -5.94 -5.93
C TYR A 55 1.00 -5.02 -4.87
N VAL A 56 1.41 -3.75 -4.85
CA VAL A 56 0.92 -2.74 -3.92
C VAL A 56 -0.55 -2.39 -4.21
N ILE A 57 -0.95 -2.25 -5.48
CA ILE A 57 -2.34 -1.97 -5.87
C ILE A 57 -3.27 -3.11 -5.42
N VAL A 58 -2.86 -4.36 -5.64
CA VAL A 58 -3.61 -5.53 -5.16
C VAL A 58 -3.73 -5.53 -3.64
N GLY A 59 -2.61 -5.28 -2.94
CA GLY A 59 -2.61 -5.12 -1.48
C GLY A 59 -3.58 -4.03 -0.99
N ALA A 60 -3.63 -2.89 -1.69
CA ALA A 60 -4.49 -1.76 -1.33
C ALA A 60 -5.96 -2.16 -1.44
N GLY A 61 -6.36 -2.77 -2.55
CA GLY A 61 -7.73 -3.25 -2.74
C GLY A 61 -8.14 -4.26 -1.67
N LEU A 62 -7.29 -5.25 -1.41
CA LEU A 62 -7.56 -6.30 -0.42
C LEU A 62 -7.70 -5.74 1.01
N LEU A 63 -6.76 -4.88 1.43
CA LEU A 63 -6.81 -4.27 2.76
C LEU A 63 -7.97 -3.29 2.90
N PHE A 64 -8.28 -2.52 1.84
CA PHE A 64 -9.41 -1.61 1.86
C PHE A 64 -10.72 -2.36 2.10
N VAL A 65 -10.99 -3.42 1.32
CA VAL A 65 -12.20 -4.25 1.50
C VAL A 65 -12.29 -4.84 2.90
N ARG A 66 -11.15 -5.22 3.50
CA ARG A 66 -11.10 -5.89 4.81
C ARG A 66 -11.18 -4.93 6.00
N VAL A 67 -10.60 -3.74 5.89
CA VAL A 67 -10.31 -2.87 7.05
C VAL A 67 -11.06 -1.54 7.00
N ALA A 68 -11.46 -1.06 5.81
CA ALA A 68 -12.04 0.28 5.66
C ALA A 68 -13.26 0.52 6.58
N GLN A 69 -14.09 -0.49 6.81
CA GLN A 69 -15.28 -0.35 7.64
C GLN A 69 -15.01 -0.30 9.16
N HIS A 70 -13.84 -0.73 9.61
CA HIS A 70 -13.49 -0.78 11.05
C HIS A 70 -12.63 0.41 11.49
N GLU A 71 -12.22 1.26 10.56
CA GLU A 71 -11.21 2.29 10.76
C GLU A 71 -11.85 3.66 11.04
N THR A 72 -12.24 3.88 12.30
CA THR A 72 -12.87 5.14 12.76
C THR A 72 -11.87 6.13 13.37
N ARG A 73 -10.61 5.73 13.52
CA ARG A 73 -9.60 6.49 14.27
C ARG A 73 -8.99 7.60 13.41
N PRO A 74 -8.61 8.74 14.03
CA PRO A 74 -8.03 9.86 13.31
C PRO A 74 -6.67 9.50 12.71
N LEU A 75 -6.33 10.17 11.61
CA LEU A 75 -5.05 10.00 10.93
C LEU A 75 -3.90 10.49 11.80
N SER A 76 -2.83 9.69 11.83
CA SER A 76 -1.57 10.03 12.47
C SER A 76 -0.42 9.45 11.65
N ALA A 77 0.78 10.01 11.81
CA ALA A 77 1.98 9.50 11.12
C ALA A 77 2.19 7.99 11.39
N GLY A 78 2.04 7.57 12.65
CA GLY A 78 2.13 6.14 13.02
C GLY A 78 1.09 5.27 12.31
N ARG A 79 -0.13 5.76 12.08
CA ARG A 79 -1.14 5.01 11.30
C ARG A 79 -0.78 4.93 9.83
N VAL A 80 -0.25 6.00 9.24
CA VAL A 80 0.20 5.98 7.84
C VAL A 80 1.33 4.95 7.67
N LEU A 81 2.28 4.89 8.61
CA LEU A 81 3.33 3.87 8.62
C LEU A 81 2.77 2.45 8.79
N LEU A 82 1.74 2.26 9.61
CA LEU A 82 1.07 0.96 9.75
C LEU A 82 0.35 0.56 8.46
N TRP A 83 -0.33 1.50 7.80
CA TRP A 83 -0.94 1.26 6.49
C TRP A 83 0.10 0.88 5.46
N LEU A 84 1.21 1.62 5.40
CA LEU A 84 2.35 1.31 4.54
C LEU A 84 2.90 -0.09 4.83
N ALA A 85 3.24 -0.41 6.08
CA ALA A 85 3.73 -1.73 6.46
C ALA A 85 2.73 -2.84 6.10
N SER A 86 1.44 -2.62 6.36
CA SER A 86 0.39 -3.58 6.01
C SER A 86 0.31 -3.81 4.51
N LEU A 87 0.47 -2.75 3.71
CA LEU A 87 0.45 -2.79 2.25
C LEU A 87 1.63 -3.56 1.66
N TRP A 88 2.74 -3.68 2.38
CA TRP A 88 3.88 -4.51 1.96
C TRP A 88 3.83 -5.92 2.54
N LEU A 89 3.11 -6.13 3.64
CA LEU A 89 2.99 -7.41 4.34
C LEU A 89 1.65 -8.13 4.10
N TRP A 90 0.81 -7.63 3.19
CA TRP A 90 -0.54 -8.15 2.97
C TRP A 90 -0.61 -9.67 2.73
N PRO A 91 0.31 -10.34 2.00
CA PRO A 91 0.22 -11.78 1.80
C PRO A 91 0.33 -12.53 3.12
N ALA A 92 1.26 -12.11 3.98
CA ALA A 92 1.43 -12.67 5.32
C ALA A 92 0.21 -12.42 6.21
N LEU A 93 -0.40 -11.22 6.11
CA LEU A 93 -1.62 -10.87 6.85
C LEU A 93 -2.82 -11.73 6.44
N LEU A 94 -2.87 -12.18 5.18
CA LEU A 94 -3.89 -13.12 4.70
C LEU A 94 -3.62 -14.55 5.14
N LEU A 95 -2.35 -14.99 5.12
CA LEU A 95 -1.94 -16.33 5.53
C LEU A 95 -2.16 -16.57 7.03
N ARG A 96 -1.92 -15.56 7.88
CA ARG A 96 -2.05 -15.68 9.35
C ARG A 96 -3.50 -15.71 9.87
N ARG A 97 -4.50 -15.62 9.00
CA ARG A 97 -5.94 -15.57 9.38
C ARG A 97 -6.71 -16.87 9.04
N ARG A 98 -6.01 -17.98 8.84
CA ARG A 98 -6.59 -19.33 8.93
C ARG A 98 -6.44 -19.83 10.36
#